data_AF-A0A061EIF7-F1
#
_entry.id   AF-A0A061EIF7-F1
#
_cell.length_a   1.000
_cell.length_b   1.000
_cell.length_c   1.000
_cell.angle_alpha   90.00
_cell.angle_beta   90.00
_cell.angle_gamma   90.00
#
_symmetry.space_group_name_H-M   'P 1'
#
loop_
_entity.id
_entity.type
_entity.pdbx_description
1 polymer ?
#
loop_
_entity_poly.entity_id
_entity_poly.type
_entity_poly.pdbx_seq_one_letter_code
_entity_poly.pdbx_strand_id
1 'polypeptide(L)'
;MEQPPSSPGTNPVDLRNCVEELVKFTLHSQMNGTLEWDIGLSQEFCSSLLDHHSADPISTIANSPGVSQNPLYIQLASAFYEIITFGSLQASSKCNKLASSYEGSGLKQKEEWIDLVHKKGSELAEILKNINFELHVQEPFFTQLKDGLKTMEGRCAVGDYNRIASGALILFNKCLVLEVQDVHHYASFFEMLEAESLAKVLPGVETIDEAPVRTVNSLQSSFCGNGGHNLTPVVLYIVV
;
A
#
# COMPACT_ATOMS: atom_id res chain seq x y z
N MET A 1 -16.63 5.12 -18.40
CA MET A 1 -16.48 6.46 -17.81
C MET A 1 -15.66 6.27 -16.55
N GLU A 2 -14.35 6.47 -16.63
CA GLU A 2 -13.49 6.44 -15.44
C GLU A 2 -13.56 7.79 -14.74
N GLN A 3 -13.79 7.73 -13.43
CA GLN A 3 -13.92 8.88 -12.55
C GLN A 3 -12.56 9.59 -12.44
N PRO A 4 -12.49 10.93 -12.51
CA PRO A 4 -11.22 11.64 -12.32
C PRO A 4 -10.59 11.24 -10.96
N PRO A 5 -9.25 11.17 -10.87
CA PRO A 5 -8.59 10.81 -9.64
C PRO A 5 -9.04 11.77 -8.54
N SER A 6 -9.61 11.20 -7.48
CA SER A 6 -10.07 11.96 -6.32
C SER A 6 -8.94 12.86 -5.82
N SER A 7 -9.23 14.10 -5.43
CA SER A 7 -8.31 14.91 -4.61
C SER A 7 -7.83 14.05 -3.43
N PRO A 8 -6.55 14.16 -2.98
CA PRO A 8 -6.06 13.35 -1.87
C PRO A 8 -7.02 13.54 -0.72
N GLY A 9 -7.54 12.44 -0.18
CA GLY A 9 -8.33 12.53 1.03
C GLY A 9 -7.41 12.94 2.17
N THR A 10 -7.76 14.00 2.91
CA THR A 10 -7.34 14.15 4.32
C THR A 10 -8.15 13.26 5.26
N ASN A 11 -9.02 12.41 4.68
CA ASN A 11 -9.81 11.44 5.43
C ASN A 11 -8.87 10.48 6.17
N PRO A 12 -9.23 10.06 7.40
CA PRO A 12 -8.48 9.04 8.10
C PRO A 12 -8.40 7.81 7.21
N VAL A 13 -7.17 7.35 6.94
CA VAL A 13 -6.89 6.10 6.21
C VAL A 13 -7.84 5.03 6.74
N ASP A 14 -8.50 4.29 5.86
CA ASP A 14 -9.29 3.12 6.25
C ASP A 14 -8.30 2.04 6.74
N LEU A 15 -7.95 2.20 8.02
CA LEU A 15 -6.85 1.52 8.67
C LEU A 15 -7.02 0.00 8.61
N ARG A 16 -8.26 -0.47 8.71
CA ARG A 16 -8.57 -1.90 8.65
C ARG A 16 -8.21 -2.47 7.27
N ASN A 17 -8.69 -1.83 6.21
CA ASN A 17 -8.42 -2.26 4.85
C ASN A 17 -6.94 -2.07 4.46
N CYS A 18 -6.30 -0.98 4.92
CA CYS A 18 -4.88 -0.74 4.71
C CYS A 18 -4.02 -1.84 5.34
N VAL A 19 -4.27 -2.20 6.60
CA VAL A 19 -3.52 -3.25 7.29
C VAL A 19 -3.73 -4.61 6.63
N GLU A 20 -4.95 -4.90 6.15
CA GLU A 20 -5.23 -6.14 5.42
C GLU A 20 -4.44 -6.24 4.10
N GLU A 21 -4.51 -5.22 3.26
CA GLU A 21 -3.78 -5.19 1.99
C GLU A 21 -2.26 -5.17 2.20
N LEU A 22 -1.76 -4.48 3.23
CA LEU A 22 -0.34 -4.48 3.57
C LEU A 22 0.17 -5.87 3.99
N VAL A 23 -0.55 -6.56 4.87
CA VAL A 23 -0.20 -7.92 5.29
C VAL A 23 -0.21 -8.86 4.09
N LYS A 24 -1.26 -8.81 3.28
CA LYS A 24 -1.39 -9.62 2.07
C LYS A 24 -0.26 -9.37 1.08
N PHE A 25 0.05 -8.10 0.80
CA PHE A 25 1.15 -7.69 -0.07
C PHE A 25 2.50 -8.20 0.43
N THR A 26 2.76 -8.08 1.74
CA THR A 26 4.00 -8.53 2.37
C THR A 26 4.18 -10.04 2.23
N LEU A 27 3.13 -10.82 2.49
CA LEU A 27 3.17 -12.29 2.36
C LEU A 27 3.40 -12.75 0.92
N HIS A 28 2.72 -12.15 -0.06
CA HIS A 28 2.96 -12.45 -1.48
C HIS A 28 4.36 -12.06 -1.93
N SER A 29 4.88 -10.92 -1.46
CA SER A 29 6.20 -10.44 -1.85
C SER A 29 7.33 -11.31 -1.30
N GLN A 30 7.19 -11.84 -0.07
CA GLN A 30 8.09 -12.84 0.51
C GLN A 30 8.05 -14.16 -0.27
N MET A 31 6.85 -14.62 -0.65
CA MET A 31 6.67 -15.86 -1.41
C MET A 31 7.30 -15.77 -2.81
N ASN A 32 7.20 -14.60 -3.45
CA ASN A 32 7.77 -14.37 -4.77
C ASN A 32 9.27 -14.01 -4.74
N GLY A 33 9.89 -13.92 -3.55
CA GLY A 33 11.29 -13.52 -3.41
C GLY A 33 11.58 -12.07 -3.85
N THR A 34 10.55 -11.23 -3.88
CA THR A 34 10.62 -9.82 -4.33
C THR A 34 10.80 -8.84 -3.17
N LEU A 35 10.86 -9.34 -1.93
CA LEU A 35 11.08 -8.52 -0.74
C LEU A 35 12.58 -8.25 -0.60
N GLU A 36 12.99 -6.98 -0.58
CA GLU A 36 14.41 -6.61 -0.44
C GLU A 36 14.98 -6.89 0.96
N TRP A 37 14.11 -7.00 1.97
CA TRP A 37 14.47 -7.31 3.35
C TRP A 37 13.85 -8.61 3.81
N ASP A 38 14.59 -9.41 4.60
CA ASP A 38 14.05 -10.62 5.20
C ASP A 38 13.16 -10.26 6.40
N ILE A 39 11.87 -10.59 6.29
CA ILE A 39 10.90 -10.47 7.40
C ILE A 39 11.04 -11.59 8.43
N GLY A 40 11.95 -12.55 8.23
CA GLY A 40 12.21 -13.66 9.14
C GLY A 40 11.11 -14.71 9.15
N LEU A 41 10.26 -14.72 8.12
CA LEU A 41 9.18 -15.69 7.93
C LEU A 41 9.57 -16.69 6.84
N SER A 42 9.39 -17.98 7.11
CA SER A 42 9.64 -19.02 6.10
C SER A 42 8.59 -18.97 4.99
N GLN A 43 8.96 -19.41 3.77
CA GLN A 43 8.03 -19.46 2.65
C GLN A 43 6.83 -20.37 2.91
N GLU A 44 7.05 -21.50 3.59
CA GLU A 44 5.99 -22.44 3.98
C GLU A 44 5.00 -21.77 4.94
N PHE A 45 5.51 -20.98 5.89
CA PHE A 45 4.69 -20.23 6.82
C PHE A 45 3.84 -19.17 6.10
N CYS A 46 4.44 -18.40 5.18
CA CYS A 46 3.70 -17.40 4.39
C CYS A 46 2.62 -18.05 3.51
N SER A 47 2.93 -19.18 2.88
CA SER A 47 1.96 -19.94 2.08
C SER A 47 0.78 -20.41 2.94
N SER A 48 1.06 -20.97 4.13
CA SER A 48 0.02 -21.40 5.07
C SER A 48 -0.88 -20.25 5.55
N LEU A 49 -0.35 -19.03 5.67
CA LEU A 49 -1.15 -17.85 6.04
C LEU A 49 -2.08 -17.36 4.92
N LEU A 50 -1.62 -17.51 3.67
CA LEU A 50 -2.37 -17.13 2.47
C LEU A 50 -3.39 -18.19 2.05
N ASP A 51 -3.17 -19.46 2.42
CA ASP A 51 -4.01 -20.57 2.01
C ASP A 51 -5.43 -20.44 2.57
N HIS A 52 -6.41 -20.65 1.69
CA HIS A 52 -7.80 -20.85 2.04
C HIS A 52 -7.95 -22.35 2.30
N HIS A 53 -7.68 -22.81 3.51
CA HIS A 53 -8.20 -24.11 3.90
C HIS A 53 -9.73 -24.01 3.94
N SER A 54 -10.37 -24.30 2.80
CA SER A 54 -11.63 -25.02 2.77
C SER A 54 -11.38 -26.30 3.57
N ALA A 55 -11.75 -26.27 4.84
CA ALA A 55 -11.91 -27.51 5.58
C ALA A 55 -13.05 -28.28 4.92
N ASP A 56 -12.71 -29.15 3.98
CA ASP A 56 -13.61 -30.20 3.50
C ASP A 56 -13.69 -31.34 4.55
N PRO A 57 -14.72 -32.19 4.48
CA PRO A 57 -15.72 -32.32 5.54
C PRO A 57 -15.41 -33.46 6.50
N ILE A 58 -14.61 -33.24 7.54
CA ILE A 58 -14.55 -34.18 8.67
C ILE A 58 -14.44 -33.44 10.01
N SER A 59 -15.52 -32.76 10.40
CA SER A 59 -15.88 -32.71 11.82
C SER A 59 -17.41 -32.63 11.95
N THR A 60 -18.03 -33.78 11.86
CA THR A 60 -19.36 -34.01 12.43
C THR A 60 -19.26 -33.67 13.91
N ILE A 61 -19.90 -32.57 14.33
CA ILE A 61 -20.80 -32.44 15.50
C ILE A 61 -20.88 -30.93 15.86
N ALA A 62 -22.02 -30.36 15.48
CA ALA A 62 -22.68 -29.20 16.09
C ALA A 62 -21.87 -27.91 16.33
N ASN A 63 -21.98 -26.94 15.42
CA ASN A 63 -22.85 -25.75 15.61
C ASN A 63 -22.70 -24.71 14.47
N SER A 64 -23.84 -24.35 13.88
CA SER A 64 -24.11 -23.28 12.89
C SER A 64 -23.57 -23.43 11.45
N PRO A 65 -24.45 -23.47 10.42
CA PRO A 65 -24.06 -23.43 9.02
C PRO A 65 -23.82 -21.97 8.58
N GLY A 66 -22.65 -21.67 8.02
CA GLY A 66 -22.46 -20.46 7.21
C GLY A 66 -21.25 -19.55 7.49
N VAL A 67 -20.33 -19.89 8.40
CA VAL A 67 -19.12 -19.07 8.59
C VAL A 67 -18.00 -19.61 7.69
N SER A 68 -17.89 -19.03 6.49
CA SER A 68 -16.67 -19.13 5.67
C SER A 68 -15.46 -18.81 6.55
N GLN A 69 -14.54 -19.75 6.72
CA GLN A 69 -13.30 -19.48 7.45
C GLN A 69 -12.46 -18.53 6.60
N ASN A 70 -12.39 -17.27 7.03
CA ASN A 70 -11.51 -16.28 6.43
C ASN A 70 -10.05 -16.75 6.55
N PRO A 71 -9.24 -16.56 5.50
CA PRO A 71 -7.85 -17.02 5.46
C PRO A 71 -7.04 -16.41 6.60
N LEU A 72 -6.02 -17.13 7.07
CA LEU A 72 -5.33 -16.81 8.33
C LEU A 72 -4.67 -15.43 8.31
N TYR A 73 -4.26 -14.94 7.13
CA TYR A 73 -3.75 -13.57 6.99
C TYR A 73 -4.77 -12.49 7.37
N ILE A 74 -6.08 -12.70 7.18
CA ILE A 74 -7.12 -11.74 7.60
C ILE A 74 -7.18 -11.66 9.13
N GLN A 75 -6.91 -12.79 9.81
CA GLN A 75 -6.82 -12.83 11.27
C GLN A 75 -5.56 -12.11 11.76
N LEU A 76 -4.44 -12.31 11.08
CA LEU A 76 -3.19 -11.57 11.34
C LEU A 76 -3.37 -10.07 11.12
N ALA A 77 -4.00 -9.66 10.02
CA ALA A 77 -4.34 -8.27 9.74
C ALA A 77 -5.27 -7.68 10.81
N SER A 78 -6.25 -8.45 11.27
CA SER A 78 -7.13 -8.03 12.37
C SER A 78 -6.37 -7.84 13.68
N ALA A 79 -5.40 -8.70 13.98
CA ALA A 79 -4.55 -8.58 15.16
C ALA A 79 -3.67 -7.32 15.10
N PHE A 80 -3.07 -7.04 13.93
CA PHE A 80 -2.34 -5.80 13.70
C PHE A 80 -3.25 -4.57 13.84
N TYR A 81 -4.44 -4.60 13.24
CA TYR A 81 -5.42 -3.53 13.38
C TYR A 81 -5.77 -3.25 14.85
N GLU A 82 -6.00 -4.30 15.66
CA GLU A 82 -6.29 -4.15 17.08
C GLU A 82 -5.12 -3.50 17.83
N ILE A 83 -3.88 -3.94 17.58
CA ILE A 83 -2.69 -3.34 18.20
C ILE A 83 -2.54 -1.88 17.77
N ILE A 84 -2.71 -1.57 16.48
CA ILE A 84 -2.57 -0.19 15.99
C ILE A 84 -3.65 0.72 16.59
N THR A 85 -4.87 0.21 16.73
CA THR A 85 -6.02 1.01 17.19
C THR A 85 -6.07 1.14 18.72
N PHE A 86 -5.78 0.06 19.44
CA PHE A 86 -5.99 -0.05 20.89
C PHE A 86 -4.69 -0.20 21.70
N GLY A 87 -3.54 -0.30 21.05
CA GLY A 87 -2.23 -0.48 21.69
C GLY A 87 -2.03 -1.86 22.34
N SER A 88 -2.97 -2.78 22.18
CA SER A 88 -2.89 -4.13 22.74
C SER A 88 -3.86 -5.09 22.03
N LEU A 89 -3.55 -6.39 22.07
CA LEU A 89 -4.49 -7.43 21.65
C LEU A 89 -5.61 -7.57 22.68
N GLN A 90 -6.86 -7.53 22.24
CA GLN A 90 -7.98 -7.74 23.16
C GLN A 90 -8.01 -9.21 23.61
N ALA A 91 -8.43 -9.47 24.86
CA ALA A 91 -8.53 -10.82 25.42
C ALA A 91 -9.47 -11.74 24.60
N SER A 92 -10.43 -11.16 23.87
CA SER A 92 -11.37 -11.84 22.97
C SER A 92 -10.89 -11.93 21.51
N SER A 93 -9.68 -11.46 21.20
CA SER A 93 -9.19 -11.37 19.82
C SER A 93 -9.05 -12.75 19.17
N LYS A 94 -9.37 -12.82 17.87
CA LYS A 94 -9.21 -14.04 17.04
C LYS A 94 -7.76 -14.53 17.00
N CYS A 95 -6.79 -13.66 17.33
CA CYS A 95 -5.37 -13.97 17.47
C CYS A 95 -5.10 -15.09 18.49
N ASN A 96 -5.84 -15.12 19.61
CA ASN A 96 -5.75 -16.19 20.61
C ASN A 96 -6.18 -17.56 20.05
N LYS A 97 -7.05 -17.59 19.03
CA LYS A 97 -7.44 -18.82 18.32
C LYS A 97 -6.40 -19.28 17.30
N LEU A 98 -5.71 -18.35 16.63
CA LEU A 98 -4.61 -18.69 15.70
C LEU A 98 -3.43 -19.33 16.43
N ALA A 99 -3.10 -18.85 17.63
CA ALA A 99 -2.10 -19.46 18.50
C ALA A 99 -2.49 -20.87 19.00
N SER A 100 -3.76 -21.26 18.90
CA SER A 100 -4.24 -22.60 19.25
C SER A 100 -4.35 -23.56 18.07
N SER A 101 -4.33 -23.08 16.82
CA SER A 101 -4.42 -23.95 15.62
C SER A 101 -3.07 -24.53 15.20
N TYR A 102 -1.95 -23.98 15.67
CA TYR A 102 -0.62 -24.60 15.55
C TYR A 102 -0.40 -25.58 16.71
N GLU A 103 -1.05 -26.74 16.63
CA GLU A 103 -1.04 -27.79 17.67
C GLU A 103 0.29 -28.60 17.74
N GLY A 104 1.41 -27.96 17.39
CA GLY A 104 2.74 -28.58 17.34
C GLY A 104 3.90 -27.75 17.90
N SER A 105 3.71 -26.47 18.20
CA SER A 105 4.78 -25.58 18.69
C SER A 105 4.63 -25.27 20.19
N GLY A 106 5.68 -25.50 20.97
CA GLY A 106 5.69 -25.28 22.43
C GLY A 106 5.36 -23.84 22.84
N LEU A 107 4.92 -23.65 24.09
CA LEU A 107 4.51 -22.37 24.70
C LEU A 107 5.46 -21.19 24.41
N LYS A 108 6.77 -21.46 24.29
CA LYS A 108 7.81 -20.47 24.04
C LYS A 108 7.69 -19.80 22.65
N GLN A 109 7.33 -20.56 21.62
CA GLN A 109 7.18 -20.06 20.25
C GLN A 109 5.90 -19.20 20.11
N LYS A 110 4.89 -19.47 20.94
CA LYS A 110 3.67 -18.66 21.04
C LYS A 110 3.94 -17.29 21.65
N GLU A 111 4.72 -17.22 22.71
CA GLU A 111 5.13 -15.96 23.35
C GLU A 111 5.98 -15.12 22.40
N GLU A 112 6.97 -15.73 21.75
CA GLU A 112 7.81 -15.08 20.74
C GLU A 112 7.00 -14.50 19.57
N TRP A 113 5.95 -15.20 19.12
CA TRP A 113 5.07 -14.72 18.05
C TRP A 113 4.20 -13.53 18.50
N ILE A 114 3.63 -13.57 19.71
CA ILE A 114 2.85 -12.46 20.26
C ILE A 114 3.74 -11.21 20.42
N ASP A 115 4.95 -11.38 20.93
CA ASP A 115 5.92 -10.29 21.09
C ASP A 115 6.30 -9.68 19.74
N LEU A 116 6.51 -10.52 18.71
CA LEU A 116 6.79 -10.06 17.35
C LEU A 116 5.64 -9.27 16.76
N VAL A 117 4.40 -9.78 16.86
CA VAL A 117 3.20 -9.10 16.36
C VAL A 117 2.99 -7.78 17.09
N HIS A 118 3.19 -7.75 18.41
CA HIS A 118 3.11 -6.53 19.20
C HIS A 118 4.17 -5.50 18.78
N LYS A 119 5.43 -5.92 18.66
CA LYS A 119 6.55 -5.06 18.24
C LYS A 119 6.31 -4.47 16.85
N LYS A 120 6.06 -5.33 15.85
CA LYS A 120 5.85 -4.90 14.46
C LYS A 120 4.55 -4.12 14.28
N GLY A 121 3.50 -4.47 15.02
CA GLY A 121 2.25 -3.71 15.03
C GLY A 121 2.42 -2.31 15.60
N SER A 122 3.26 -2.14 16.63
CA SER A 122 3.56 -0.83 17.20
C SER A 122 4.40 0.04 16.26
N GLU A 123 5.45 -0.53 15.64
CA GLU A 123 6.25 0.14 14.60
C GLU A 123 5.34 0.61 13.44
N LEU A 124 4.45 -0.26 12.97
CA LEU A 124 3.48 0.08 11.92
C LEU A 124 2.48 1.15 12.36
N ALA A 125 2.00 1.10 13.60
CA ALA A 125 1.09 2.10 14.14
C ALA A 125 1.70 3.50 14.15
N GLU A 126 2.99 3.59 14.47
CA GLU A 126 3.73 4.85 14.47
C GLU A 126 3.87 5.42 13.05
N ILE A 127 4.22 4.58 12.07
CA ILE A 127 4.28 4.97 10.65
C ILE A 127 2.91 5.47 10.19
N LEU A 128 1.84 4.70 10.43
CA LEU A 128 0.50 5.04 9.95
C LEU A 128 -0.07 6.32 10.57
N LYS A 129 0.31 6.66 11.81
CA LYS A 129 -0.05 7.94 12.46
C LYS A 129 0.61 9.15 11.80
N ASN A 130 1.77 8.94 11.17
CA ASN A 130 2.56 10.01 10.56
C ASN A 130 2.24 10.20 9.08
N ILE A 131 1.41 9.34 8.46
CA ILE A 131 0.98 9.49 7.07
C ILE A 131 0.15 10.77 6.91
N ASN A 132 0.55 11.62 5.98
CA ASN A 132 -0.10 12.90 5.73
C ASN A 132 -1.15 12.81 4.62
N PHE A 133 -0.91 11.98 3.59
CA PHE A 133 -1.74 11.92 2.39
C PHE A 133 -1.86 10.50 1.84
N GLU A 134 -2.98 10.18 1.20
CA GLU A 134 -3.19 8.94 0.44
C GLU A 134 -3.35 9.25 -1.05
N LEU A 135 -2.57 8.57 -1.89
CA LEU A 135 -2.61 8.70 -3.34
C LEU A 135 -2.82 7.34 -4.02
N HIS A 136 -3.53 7.36 -5.15
CA HIS A 136 -3.68 6.18 -5.99
C HIS A 136 -2.90 6.32 -7.29
N VAL A 137 -2.08 5.34 -7.62
CA VAL A 137 -1.25 5.30 -8.84
C VAL A 137 -1.59 4.05 -9.63
N GLN A 138 -1.82 4.22 -10.93
CA GLN A 138 -2.13 3.12 -11.84
C GLN A 138 -0.87 2.34 -12.23
N GLU A 139 -1.04 1.08 -12.64
CA GLU A 139 0.03 0.33 -13.31
C GLU A 139 0.32 0.93 -14.70
N PRO A 140 1.58 0.91 -15.17
CA PRO A 140 2.77 0.29 -14.57
C PRO A 140 3.50 1.17 -13.54
N PHE A 141 3.04 2.40 -13.33
CA PHE A 141 3.76 3.39 -12.52
C PHE A 141 3.85 3.02 -11.05
N PHE A 142 2.85 2.30 -10.52
CA PHE A 142 2.91 1.79 -9.16
C PHE A 142 4.06 0.78 -8.97
N THR A 143 4.18 -0.20 -9.86
CA THR A 143 5.32 -1.14 -9.84
C THR A 143 6.65 -0.38 -9.97
N GLN A 144 6.72 0.62 -10.84
CA GLN A 144 7.96 1.42 -11.00
C GLN A 144 8.30 2.25 -9.75
N LEU A 145 7.32 2.78 -9.01
CA LEU A 145 7.54 3.45 -7.73
C LEU A 145 8.05 2.45 -6.69
N LYS A 146 7.44 1.28 -6.62
CA LYS A 146 7.85 0.19 -5.72
C LYS A 146 9.30 -0.23 -5.97
N ASP A 147 9.70 -0.34 -7.23
CA ASP A 147 11.04 -0.79 -7.63
C ASP A 147 12.09 0.34 -7.63
N GLY A 148 11.71 1.56 -7.23
CA GLY A 148 12.60 2.73 -7.23
C GLY A 148 13.00 3.26 -8.62
N LEU A 149 12.37 2.75 -9.68
CA LEU A 149 12.60 3.18 -11.06
C LEU A 149 11.95 4.54 -11.35
N LYS A 150 10.73 4.74 -10.83
CA LYS A 150 10.03 6.02 -10.86
C LYS A 150 10.27 6.73 -9.54
N THR A 151 10.80 7.95 -9.60
CA THR A 151 11.15 8.76 -8.42
C THR A 151 10.36 10.07 -8.35
N MET A 152 9.44 10.27 -9.29
CA MET A 152 8.64 11.48 -9.36
C MET A 152 7.19 11.14 -9.69
N GLU A 153 6.25 11.66 -8.91
CA GLU A 153 4.81 11.53 -9.16
C GLU A 153 4.20 12.91 -9.34
N GLY A 154 3.54 13.14 -10.47
CA GLY A 154 2.93 14.43 -10.74
C GLY A 154 1.41 14.39 -10.76
N ARG A 155 0.82 15.51 -10.37
CA ARG A 155 -0.63 15.69 -10.22
C ARG A 155 -1.02 17.09 -10.64
N CYS A 156 -2.29 17.25 -11.00
CA CYS A 156 -2.87 18.58 -11.12
C CYS A 156 -2.74 19.36 -9.80
N ALA A 157 -2.23 20.60 -9.87
CA ALA A 157 -2.01 21.47 -8.72
C ALA A 157 -3.34 22.08 -8.21
N VAL A 158 -4.23 21.22 -7.70
CA VAL A 158 -5.59 21.57 -7.25
C VAL A 158 -5.89 20.96 -5.88
N GLY A 159 -6.74 21.61 -5.09
CA GLY A 159 -7.23 21.06 -3.82
C GLY A 159 -6.09 20.67 -2.85
N ASP A 160 -6.20 19.47 -2.27
CA ASP A 160 -5.23 18.98 -1.27
C ASP A 160 -3.86 18.63 -1.87
N TYR A 161 -3.75 18.47 -3.20
CA TYR A 161 -2.45 18.27 -3.87
C TYR A 161 -1.50 19.45 -3.59
N ASN A 162 -2.00 20.68 -3.53
CA ASN A 162 -1.18 21.88 -3.25
C ASN A 162 -0.69 21.97 -1.80
N ARG A 163 -1.13 21.07 -0.92
CA ARG A 163 -0.78 21.09 0.51
C ARG A 163 0.36 20.11 0.82
N ILE A 164 0.69 19.24 -0.12
CA ILE A 164 1.79 18.29 0.02
C ILE A 164 3.10 19.07 -0.06
N ALA A 165 3.99 18.86 0.91
CA ALA A 165 5.27 19.54 1.04
C ALA A 165 6.40 18.52 1.29
N SER A 166 7.65 18.98 1.15
CA SER A 166 8.83 18.19 1.54
C SER A 166 8.71 17.71 3.00
N GLY A 167 9.11 16.47 3.25
CA GLY A 167 8.97 15.74 4.51
C GLY A 167 7.60 15.09 4.74
N ALA A 168 6.63 15.27 3.84
CA ALA A 168 5.34 14.60 3.95
C ALA A 168 5.46 13.11 3.61
N LEU A 169 4.78 12.26 4.38
CA LEU A 169 4.62 10.83 4.09
C LEU A 169 3.35 10.60 3.27
N ILE A 170 3.51 9.99 2.10
CA ILE A 170 2.41 9.63 1.19
C ILE A 170 2.22 8.12 1.19
N LEU A 171 0.98 7.69 1.38
CA LEU A 171 0.56 6.30 1.20
C LEU A 171 0.04 6.08 -0.22
N PHE A 172 0.81 5.40 -1.04
CA PHE A 172 0.44 4.96 -2.38
C PHE A 172 -0.29 3.62 -2.34
N ASN A 173 -1.46 3.56 -2.99
CA ASN A 173 -2.28 2.36 -3.16
C ASN A 173 -2.51 1.57 -1.86
N LYS A 174 -2.54 2.27 -0.72
CA LYS A 174 -2.73 1.70 0.63
C LYS A 174 -1.65 0.72 1.10
N CYS A 175 -0.50 0.63 0.42
CA CYS A 175 0.51 -0.38 0.76
C CYS A 175 1.97 0.09 0.62
N LEU A 176 2.24 1.22 -0.04
CA LEU A 176 3.60 1.76 -0.19
C LEU A 176 3.66 3.15 0.44
N VAL A 177 4.51 3.34 1.44
CA VAL A 177 4.76 4.66 2.05
C VAL A 177 6.06 5.22 1.49
N LEU A 178 6.01 6.41 0.91
CA LEU A 178 7.18 7.14 0.45
C LEU A 178 7.20 8.55 1.07
N GLU A 179 8.40 9.06 1.34
CA GLU A 179 8.60 10.42 1.80
C GLU A 179 8.83 11.36 0.62
N VAL A 180 8.16 12.51 0.65
CA VAL A 180 8.38 13.58 -0.34
C VAL A 180 9.69 14.28 0.00
N GLN A 181 10.69 14.13 -0.87
CA GLN A 181 11.97 14.80 -0.72
C GLN A 181 11.88 16.26 -1.16
N ASP A 182 11.18 16.54 -2.25
CA ASP A 182 11.01 17.90 -2.78
C ASP A 182 9.72 18.04 -3.62
N VAL A 183 9.26 19.29 -3.81
CA VAL A 183 8.01 19.62 -4.51
C VAL A 183 8.23 20.74 -5.52
N HIS A 184 8.04 20.43 -6.79
CA HIS A 184 8.12 21.41 -7.87
C HIS A 184 6.73 21.79 -8.38
N HIS A 185 6.55 23.05 -8.77
CA HIS A 185 5.32 23.58 -9.32
C HIS A 185 5.58 24.18 -10.71
N TYR A 186 4.71 23.84 -11.66
CA TYR A 186 4.80 24.31 -13.04
C TYR A 186 3.47 24.93 -13.47
N ALA A 187 3.53 25.96 -14.30
CA ALA A 187 2.32 26.60 -14.80
C ALA A 187 1.58 25.73 -15.82
N SER A 188 2.28 24.74 -16.41
CA SER A 188 1.71 23.79 -17.36
C SER A 188 2.42 22.43 -17.36
N PHE A 189 1.76 21.42 -17.91
CA PHE A 189 2.36 20.10 -18.11
C PHE A 189 3.56 20.14 -19.08
N PHE A 190 3.49 21.03 -20.08
CA PHE A 190 4.58 21.19 -21.05
C PHE A 190 5.84 21.75 -20.39
N GLU A 191 5.71 22.81 -19.59
CA GLU A 191 6.83 23.37 -18.82
C GLU A 191 7.47 22.34 -17.89
N MET A 192 6.66 21.49 -17.25
CA MET A 192 7.17 20.39 -16.43
C MET A 192 8.01 19.42 -17.26
N LEU A 193 7.54 18.99 -18.43
CA LEU A 193 8.29 18.06 -19.30
C LEU A 193 9.56 18.67 -19.90
N GLU A 194 9.60 19.99 -20.11
CA GLU A 194 10.81 20.68 -20.57
C GLU A 194 11.86 20.79 -19.45
N ALA A 195 11.42 21.05 -18.22
CA ALA A 195 12.29 21.22 -17.07
C ALA A 195 12.79 19.88 -16.48
N GLU A 196 11.97 18.84 -16.57
CA GLU A 196 12.20 17.56 -15.92
C GLU A 196 12.56 16.46 -16.92
N SER A 197 13.48 15.59 -16.53
CA SER A 197 13.86 14.45 -17.37
C SER A 197 12.69 13.49 -17.54
N LEU A 198 12.23 13.28 -18.78
CA LEU A 198 11.16 12.31 -19.11
C LEU A 198 11.42 10.93 -18.52
N ALA A 199 12.66 10.44 -18.53
CA ALA A 199 12.99 9.14 -17.95
C ALA A 199 12.67 9.01 -16.45
N LYS A 200 12.65 10.13 -15.71
CA LYS A 200 12.33 10.16 -14.28
C LYS A 200 10.84 10.34 -14.00
N VAL A 201 10.17 11.16 -14.82
CA VAL A 201 8.71 11.35 -14.75
C VAL A 201 8.00 10.10 -15.29
N LEU A 202 8.57 9.47 -16.33
CA LEU A 202 8.04 8.38 -17.14
C LEU A 202 9.14 7.42 -17.58
N PRO A 203 9.55 6.51 -16.69
CA PRO A 203 10.50 5.46 -17.05
C PRO A 203 9.98 4.64 -18.24
N GLY A 204 10.81 4.53 -19.30
CA GLY A 204 10.51 3.80 -20.54
C GLY A 204 10.03 4.66 -21.71
N VAL A 205 9.95 5.98 -21.57
CA VAL A 205 9.70 6.92 -22.67
C VAL A 205 10.98 7.70 -22.97
N GLU A 206 11.55 7.53 -24.18
CA GLU A 206 12.86 8.10 -24.52
C GLU A 206 12.77 9.55 -25.03
N THR A 207 11.71 9.93 -25.76
CA THR A 207 11.53 11.31 -26.25
C THR A 207 10.07 11.80 -26.20
N ILE A 208 9.88 13.13 -26.12
CA ILE A 208 8.55 13.77 -26.22
C ILE A 208 7.89 13.47 -27.57
N ASP A 209 8.70 13.41 -28.64
CA ASP A 209 8.23 13.14 -30.01
C ASP A 209 7.84 11.68 -30.25
N GLU A 210 8.44 10.73 -29.51
CA GLU A 210 8.05 9.31 -29.52
C GLU A 210 6.84 9.02 -28.64
N ALA A 211 6.47 9.92 -27.73
CA ALA A 211 5.21 9.81 -27.01
C ALA A 211 4.09 10.20 -27.98
N PRO A 212 3.28 9.26 -28.53
CA PRO A 212 2.16 9.65 -29.36
C PRO A 212 1.30 10.67 -28.62
N VAL A 213 0.60 11.56 -29.32
CA VAL A 213 -0.36 12.51 -28.71
C VAL A 213 -1.32 11.81 -27.73
N ARG A 214 -1.58 10.51 -27.95
CA ARG A 214 -2.27 9.61 -27.02
C ARG A 214 -1.54 9.41 -25.69
N THR A 215 -0.23 9.23 -25.67
CA THR A 215 0.59 9.13 -24.46
C THR A 215 0.58 10.45 -23.71
N VAL A 216 0.81 11.60 -24.36
CA VAL A 216 0.73 12.93 -23.70
C VAL A 216 -0.66 13.19 -23.11
N ASN A 217 -1.73 12.88 -23.85
CA ASN A 217 -3.10 13.01 -23.34
C ASN A 217 -3.44 11.96 -22.27
N SER A 218 -2.91 10.74 -22.36
CA SER A 218 -3.07 9.70 -21.34
C SER A 218 -2.32 10.07 -20.06
N LEU A 219 -1.18 10.75 -20.19
CA LEU A 219 -0.40 11.26 -19.08
C LEU A 219 -1.12 12.40 -18.40
N GLN A 220 -1.57 13.38 -19.16
CA GLN A 220 -2.41 14.46 -18.66
C GLN A 220 -3.68 13.91 -17.99
N SER A 221 -4.30 12.86 -18.56
CA SER A 221 -5.42 12.16 -17.91
C SER A 221 -5.00 11.41 -16.65
N SER A 222 -3.81 10.82 -16.59
CA SER A 222 -3.30 10.18 -15.37
C SER A 222 -2.94 11.19 -14.25
N PHE A 223 -2.53 12.42 -14.61
CA PHE A 223 -2.18 13.47 -13.65
C PHE A 223 -3.41 14.25 -13.17
N CYS A 224 -4.39 14.46 -14.06
CA CYS A 224 -5.48 15.42 -13.89
C CYS A 224 -6.89 14.83 -14.10
N GLY A 225 -7.00 13.56 -14.48
CA GLY A 225 -8.25 12.97 -14.97
C GLY A 225 -8.63 13.48 -16.37
N ASN A 226 -9.77 12.98 -16.88
CA ASN A 226 -10.30 13.30 -18.22
C ASN A 226 -10.69 14.79 -18.46
N GLY A 227 -10.34 15.71 -17.55
CA GLY A 227 -10.61 17.15 -17.65
C GLY A 227 -9.38 18.07 -17.71
N GLY A 228 -8.16 17.52 -17.67
CA GLY A 228 -6.93 18.31 -17.76
C GLY A 228 -6.66 18.83 -19.18
N HIS A 229 -6.29 20.10 -19.32
CA HIS A 229 -5.80 20.71 -20.56
C HIS A 229 -4.29 20.99 -20.45
N ASN A 230 -3.59 21.21 -21.57
CA ASN A 230 -2.12 21.37 -21.54
C ASN A 230 -1.66 22.54 -20.66
N LEU A 231 -2.54 23.52 -20.43
CA LEU A 231 -2.32 24.70 -19.59
C LEU A 231 -2.64 24.47 -18.11
N THR A 232 -2.99 23.25 -17.71
CA THR A 232 -3.33 22.99 -16.31
C THR A 232 -2.05 22.96 -15.47
N PRO A 233 -1.99 23.74 -14.37
CA PRO A 233 -0.85 23.73 -13.47
C PRO A 233 -0.63 22.34 -12.87
N VAL A 234 0.64 21.95 -12.74
CA VAL A 234 1.04 20.63 -12.26
C VAL A 234 1.97 20.81 -11.06
N VAL A 235 1.79 19.93 -10.09
CA VAL A 235 2.69 19.75 -8.95
C VAL A 235 3.37 18.39 -9.10
N LEU A 236 4.68 18.37 -8.91
CA LEU A 236 5.52 17.18 -9.03
C LEU A 236 6.16 16.89 -7.68
N TYR A 237 5.90 15.70 -7.14
CA TYR A 237 6.47 15.22 -5.90
C TYR A 237 7.66 14.32 -6.21
N ILE A 238 8.84 14.69 -5.73
CA ILE A 238 10.02 13.85 -5.79
C ILE A 238 9.96 12.91 -4.57
N VAL A 239 9.85 11.62 -4.85
CA VAL A 239 9.69 10.56 -3.84
C VAL A 239 10.80 9.54 -4.04
N VAL A 240 11.47 9.19 -2.94
CA VAL A 240 12.58 8.22 -2.90
C VAL A 240 12.35 7.27 -1.74
#